data_AF-A0A7G9QP97-F1
#
_entry.id   AF-A0A7G9QP97-F1
#
_cell.length_a   1.000
_cell.length_b   1.000
_cell.length_c   1.000
_cell.angle_alpha   90.00
_cell.angle_beta   90.00
_cell.angle_gamma   90.00
#
_symmetry.space_group_name_H-M   'P 1'
#
loop_
_entity.id
_entity.type
_entity.pdbx_description
1 polymer ?
#
loop_
_entity_poly.entity_id
_entity_poly.type
_entity_poly.pdbx_seq_one_letter_code
_entity_poly.pdbx_strand_id
1 'polypeptide(L)'
;MLFAFIPPTYRMAKLKYSGGGDWYADRTALPNLIAYCNTNLKTNFYAEESIVEVGSKEIFNYPFIYMTGHGNVVFSDQEVKNLRQYLTGGGFLHIDDNYGLDKFIRPQMKKVFPELSFVELPANHAIYNQKFKFPSGLPKIHEHDNKRPQGFALIYKGRVICYYTYECDLGNGWEDFGTYPEDTQETRTKALKMGANLVQYALTQ
;
A
#
# COMPACT_ATOMS: atom_id res chain seq x y z
N MET A 1 20.62 12.13 29.33
CA MET A 1 20.85 12.26 27.88
C MET A 1 19.60 12.92 27.32
N LEU A 2 19.66 14.18 26.87
CA LEU A 2 18.51 14.82 26.24
C LEU A 2 18.28 14.16 24.88
N PHE A 3 17.13 13.49 24.70
CA PHE A 3 16.67 13.12 23.37
C PHE A 3 16.29 14.41 22.64
N ALA A 4 17.04 14.77 21.60
CA ALA A 4 16.64 15.85 20.71
C ALA A 4 15.36 15.43 19.99
N PHE A 5 14.31 16.24 20.10
CA PHE A 5 13.08 16.06 19.34
C PHE A 5 13.39 16.31 17.86
N ILE A 6 13.31 15.27 17.03
CA ILE A 6 13.39 15.39 15.58
C ILE A 6 11.93 15.55 15.09
N PRO A 7 11.54 16.70 14.52
CA PRO A 7 10.19 16.87 14.02
C PRO A 7 9.94 15.89 12.85
N PRO A 8 8.74 15.30 12.73
CA PRO A 8 8.41 14.39 11.64
C PRO A 8 8.61 15.05 10.27
N THR A 9 9.23 14.33 9.33
CA THR A 9 9.57 14.84 7.99
C THR A 9 8.58 14.41 6.92
N TYR A 10 7.83 13.34 7.16
CA TYR A 10 6.91 12.76 6.17
C TYR A 10 5.61 12.30 6.84
N ARG A 11 4.57 12.12 6.04
CA ARG A 11 3.30 11.50 6.43
C ARG A 11 2.99 10.36 5.44
N MET A 12 2.23 9.36 5.89
CA MET A 12 1.57 8.40 4.99
C MET A 12 0.08 8.73 4.94
N ALA A 13 -0.55 8.43 3.81
CA ALA A 13 -1.98 8.69 3.65
C ALA A 13 -2.75 7.47 3.16
N LYS A 14 -3.98 7.33 3.68
CA LYS A 14 -5.01 6.45 3.15
C LYS A 14 -5.77 7.18 2.04
N LEU A 15 -5.92 6.54 0.89
CA LEU A 15 -6.57 7.12 -0.29
C LEU A 15 -8.08 7.01 -0.16
N LYS A 16 -8.76 8.16 -0.04
CA LYS A 16 -10.22 8.24 -0.10
C LYS A 16 -10.67 8.33 -1.55
N TYR A 17 -11.48 7.37 -1.97
CA TYR A 17 -12.05 7.28 -3.31
C TYR A 17 -13.58 7.31 -3.32
N SER A 18 -14.17 7.65 -4.47
CA SER A 18 -15.61 7.63 -4.70
C SER A 18 -16.08 6.25 -5.20
N GLY A 19 -17.40 6.02 -5.24
CA GLY A 19 -17.99 4.80 -5.78
C GLY A 19 -18.81 3.98 -4.77
N GLY A 20 -18.74 4.33 -3.49
CA GLY A 20 -19.51 3.70 -2.41
C GLY A 20 -18.81 2.52 -1.74
N GLY A 21 -17.60 2.16 -2.18
CA GLY A 21 -16.73 1.24 -1.43
C GLY A 21 -16.21 1.85 -0.12
N ASP A 22 -15.82 0.99 0.79
CA ASP A 22 -15.32 1.30 2.12
C ASP A 22 -13.80 1.57 2.12
N TRP A 23 -13.40 2.69 1.51
CA TRP A 23 -12.01 3.18 1.53
C TRP A 23 -11.42 3.35 2.94
N TYR A 24 -12.28 3.38 3.97
CA TYR A 24 -11.96 3.50 5.39
C TYR A 24 -11.83 2.15 6.12
N ALA A 25 -11.77 1.04 5.38
CA ALA A 25 -11.33 -0.24 5.90
C ALA A 25 -9.91 -0.14 6.50
N ASP A 26 -9.50 -1.20 7.20
CA ASP A 26 -8.21 -1.34 7.84
C ASP A 26 -7.84 -0.09 8.67
N ARG A 27 -8.65 0.16 9.71
CA ARG A 27 -8.62 1.41 10.50
C ARG A 27 -7.32 1.60 11.27
N THR A 28 -6.64 0.54 11.67
CA THR A 28 -5.42 0.59 12.50
C THR A 28 -4.16 0.23 11.72
N ALA A 29 -4.30 -0.23 10.48
CA ALA A 29 -3.23 -0.72 9.62
C ALA A 29 -2.11 0.29 9.37
N LEU A 30 -2.42 1.49 8.85
CA LEU A 30 -1.38 2.48 8.57
C LEU A 30 -0.68 3.00 9.83
N PRO A 31 -1.38 3.38 10.93
CA PRO A 31 -0.70 3.75 12.18
C PRO A 31 0.30 2.67 12.66
N ASN A 32 -0.09 1.40 12.57
CA ASN A 32 0.77 0.28 12.93
C ASN A 32 1.96 0.12 11.97
N LEU A 33 1.76 0.26 10.66
CA LEU A 33 2.84 0.24 9.68
C LEU A 33 3.81 1.40 9.88
N ILE A 34 3.31 2.61 10.14
CA ILE A 34 4.09 3.80 10.44
C ILE A 34 4.98 3.56 11.66
N ALA A 35 4.39 3.09 12.77
CA ALA A 35 5.11 2.79 14.00
C ALA A 35 6.19 1.72 13.76
N TYR A 36 5.87 0.69 12.98
CA TYR A 36 6.80 -0.38 12.62
C TYR A 36 7.96 0.16 11.78
N CYS A 37 7.69 1.01 10.78
CA CYS A 37 8.71 1.63 9.93
C CYS A 37 9.62 2.56 10.75
N ASN A 38 9.07 3.43 11.58
CA ASN A 38 9.86 4.33 12.41
C ASN A 38 10.78 3.56 13.36
N THR A 39 10.28 2.47 13.95
CA THR A 39 11.05 1.60 14.85
C THR A 39 12.15 0.83 14.10
N ASN A 40 11.79 0.19 12.98
CA ASN A 40 12.64 -0.80 12.33
C ASN A 40 13.47 -0.22 11.19
N LEU A 41 12.94 0.70 10.40
CA LEU A 41 13.65 1.34 9.28
C LEU A 41 14.30 2.67 9.65
N LYS A 42 14.04 3.18 10.87
CA LYS A 42 14.50 4.50 11.32
C LYS A 42 13.99 5.64 10.42
N THR A 43 12.80 5.45 9.86
CA THR A 43 12.05 6.52 9.21
C THR A 43 11.55 7.53 10.26
N ASN A 44 11.07 8.67 9.79
CA ASN A 44 10.57 9.76 10.62
C ASN A 44 9.18 10.21 10.18
N PHE A 45 8.27 9.24 10.01
CA PHE A 45 6.87 9.50 9.69
C PHE A 45 6.11 10.03 10.89
N TYR A 46 5.19 10.96 10.67
CA TYR A 46 4.20 11.35 11.67
C TYR A 46 3.38 10.12 12.10
N ALA A 47 3.11 9.99 13.40
CA ALA A 47 2.56 8.76 13.99
C ALA A 47 1.15 8.40 13.48
N GLU A 48 0.35 9.40 13.11
CA GLU A 48 -1.02 9.21 12.63
C GLU A 48 -1.09 9.17 11.10
N GLU A 49 -1.99 8.36 10.57
CA GLU A 49 -2.33 8.39 9.16
C GLU A 49 -2.99 9.72 8.77
N SER A 50 -2.79 10.15 7.54
CA SER A 50 -3.59 11.20 6.91
C SER A 50 -4.62 10.56 5.98
N ILE A 51 -5.70 11.27 5.68
CA ILE A 51 -6.65 10.87 4.64
C ILE A 51 -6.46 11.84 3.48
N VAL A 52 -6.35 11.32 2.27
CA VAL A 52 -6.20 12.17 1.07
C VAL A 52 -7.17 11.73 -0.03
N GLU A 53 -7.87 12.68 -0.62
CA GLU A 53 -8.74 12.43 -1.76
C GLU A 53 -7.92 12.34 -3.06
N VAL A 54 -8.34 11.48 -3.98
CA VAL A 54 -7.63 11.23 -5.26
C VAL A 54 -7.41 12.52 -6.06
N GLY A 55 -8.35 13.46 -6.01
CA GLY A 55 -8.29 14.74 -6.72
C GLY A 55 -7.59 15.87 -5.97
N SER A 56 -7.20 15.64 -4.71
CA SER A 56 -6.56 16.68 -3.88
C SER A 56 -5.14 16.97 -4.33
N LYS A 57 -4.74 18.25 -4.27
CA LYS A 57 -3.34 18.66 -4.45
C LYS A 57 -2.44 18.25 -3.28
N GLU A 58 -3.03 17.89 -2.15
CA GLU A 58 -2.25 17.41 -1.00
C GLU A 58 -1.65 16.02 -1.26
N ILE A 59 -2.15 15.28 -2.26
CA ILE A 59 -1.63 13.95 -2.62
C ILE A 59 -0.11 13.97 -2.87
N PHE A 60 0.42 15.08 -3.38
CA PHE A 60 1.84 15.28 -3.67
C PHE A 60 2.71 15.43 -2.42
N ASN A 61 2.14 15.57 -1.23
CA ASN A 61 2.87 15.64 0.04
C ASN A 61 3.19 14.26 0.63
N TYR A 62 2.69 13.18 0.02
CA TYR A 62 2.81 11.82 0.56
C TYR A 62 3.68 10.95 -0.37
N PRO A 63 4.88 10.51 0.04
CA PRO A 63 5.71 9.65 -0.79
C PRO A 63 5.12 8.24 -0.97
N PHE A 64 4.24 7.83 -0.05
CA PHE A 64 3.57 6.53 -0.04
C PHE A 64 2.09 6.72 0.31
N ILE A 65 1.22 6.18 -0.54
CA ILE A 65 -0.22 6.16 -0.35
C ILE A 65 -0.71 4.72 -0.32
N TYR A 66 -1.59 4.44 0.63
CA TYR A 66 -2.25 3.17 0.80
C TYR A 66 -3.72 3.26 0.36
N MET A 67 -4.18 2.27 -0.39
CA MET A 67 -5.56 2.13 -0.82
C MET A 67 -6.02 0.71 -0.50
N THR A 68 -7.17 0.58 0.14
CA THR A 68 -7.81 -0.69 0.51
C THR A 68 -9.32 -0.52 0.42
N GLY A 69 -10.04 -1.62 0.62
CA GLY A 69 -11.49 -1.65 0.75
C GLY A 69 -12.13 -2.71 -0.15
N HIS A 70 -13.44 -2.75 -0.07
CA HIS A 70 -14.34 -3.63 -0.78
C HIS A 70 -15.23 -2.82 -1.72
N GLY A 71 -15.69 -3.47 -2.78
CA GLY A 71 -16.69 -2.88 -3.65
C GLY A 71 -16.16 -1.77 -4.55
N ASN A 72 -17.05 -0.86 -4.93
CA ASN A 72 -16.87 -0.07 -6.12
C ASN A 72 -15.93 1.12 -5.91
N VAL A 73 -14.93 1.22 -6.80
CA VAL A 73 -13.98 2.33 -6.91
C VAL A 73 -14.30 3.08 -8.18
N VAL A 74 -14.47 4.40 -8.07
CA VAL A 74 -14.71 5.30 -9.19
C VAL A 74 -13.78 6.49 -9.08
N PHE A 75 -13.01 6.72 -10.15
CA PHE A 75 -12.27 7.96 -10.37
C PHE A 75 -12.94 8.75 -11.48
N SER A 76 -13.17 10.05 -11.22
CA SER A 76 -13.50 11.05 -12.23
C SER A 76 -12.31 11.33 -13.15
N ASP A 77 -12.53 11.97 -14.29
CA ASP A 77 -11.46 12.31 -15.23
C ASP A 77 -10.39 13.22 -14.61
N GLN A 78 -10.79 14.09 -13.67
CA GLN A 78 -9.86 14.95 -12.94
C GLN A 78 -9.00 14.14 -11.97
N GLU A 79 -9.59 13.20 -11.24
CA GLU A 79 -8.89 12.28 -10.33
C GLU A 79 -7.94 11.35 -11.09
N VAL A 80 -8.37 10.84 -12.24
CA VAL A 80 -7.52 10.03 -13.14
C VAL A 80 -6.26 10.80 -13.54
N LYS A 81 -6.40 12.05 -13.97
CA LYS A 81 -5.28 12.92 -14.34
C LYS A 81 -4.38 13.22 -13.13
N ASN A 82 -4.97 13.54 -11.98
CA ASN A 82 -4.24 13.89 -10.76
C ASN A 82 -3.44 12.69 -10.23
N LEU A 83 -4.05 11.50 -10.17
CA LEU A 83 -3.39 10.28 -9.75
C LEU A 83 -2.25 9.90 -10.71
N ARG A 84 -2.45 10.07 -12.02
CA ARG A 84 -1.37 9.87 -13.00
C ARG A 84 -0.21 10.84 -12.75
N GLN A 85 -0.49 12.11 -12.49
CA GLN A 85 0.54 13.11 -12.18
C GLN A 85 1.29 12.76 -10.88
N TYR A 86 0.57 12.39 -9.82
CA TYR A 86 1.16 11.92 -8.56
C TYR A 86 2.12 10.74 -8.80
N LEU A 87 1.62 9.69 -9.47
CA LEU A 87 2.37 8.47 -9.69
C LEU A 87 3.53 8.65 -10.66
N THR A 88 3.43 9.52 -11.66
CA THR A 88 4.57 9.83 -12.55
C THR A 88 5.56 10.81 -11.94
N GLY A 89 5.11 11.65 -11.00
CA GLY A 89 5.92 12.65 -10.28
C GLY A 89 6.76 12.12 -9.12
N GLY A 90 6.73 10.81 -8.87
CA GLY A 90 7.54 10.17 -7.82
C GLY A 90 6.73 9.52 -6.70
N GLY A 91 5.41 9.73 -6.68
CA GLY A 91 4.52 9.03 -5.75
C GLY A 91 4.53 7.52 -5.92
N PHE A 92 4.07 6.83 -4.87
CA PHE A 92 3.91 5.38 -4.83
C PHE A 92 2.54 5.02 -4.26
N LEU A 93 1.79 4.19 -4.97
CA LEU A 93 0.49 3.68 -4.51
C LEU A 93 0.57 2.19 -4.23
N HIS A 94 0.36 1.80 -2.97
CA HIS A 94 0.03 0.42 -2.63
C HIS A 94 -1.48 0.26 -2.60
N ILE A 95 -1.98 -0.66 -3.43
CA ILE A 95 -3.37 -1.12 -3.41
C ILE A 95 -3.36 -2.48 -2.71
N ASP A 96 -4.18 -2.66 -1.69
CA ASP A 96 -4.43 -3.94 -1.04
C ASP A 96 -5.86 -4.39 -1.32
N ASP A 97 -6.00 -5.57 -1.93
CA ASP A 97 -7.31 -6.20 -2.10
C ASP A 97 -7.68 -6.91 -0.80
N ASN A 98 -8.42 -6.21 0.07
CA ASN A 98 -9.08 -6.80 1.24
C ASN A 98 -10.33 -7.58 0.82
N TYR A 99 -10.20 -8.47 -0.17
CA TYR A 99 -11.25 -9.28 -0.79
C TYR A 99 -12.37 -8.55 -1.58
N GLY A 100 -12.25 -8.55 -2.91
CA GLY A 100 -13.32 -8.19 -3.84
C GLY A 100 -13.16 -6.83 -4.52
N LEU A 101 -11.98 -6.22 -4.41
CA LEU A 101 -11.61 -4.96 -5.03
C LEU A 101 -11.19 -5.12 -6.51
N ASP A 102 -10.62 -6.27 -6.89
CA ASP A 102 -9.97 -6.52 -8.19
C ASP A 102 -10.79 -6.05 -9.41
N LYS A 103 -12.07 -6.45 -9.47
CA LYS A 103 -12.97 -6.13 -10.60
C LYS A 103 -13.26 -4.64 -10.75
N PHE A 104 -13.08 -3.86 -9.68
CA PHE A 104 -13.35 -2.43 -9.65
C PHE A 104 -12.08 -1.61 -9.84
N ILE A 105 -10.97 -2.02 -9.25
CA ILE A 105 -9.74 -1.22 -9.30
C ILE A 105 -8.98 -1.36 -10.62
N ARG A 106 -8.97 -2.55 -11.24
CA ARG A 106 -8.26 -2.76 -12.52
C ARG A 106 -8.75 -1.82 -13.64
N PRO A 107 -10.07 -1.66 -13.88
CA PRO A 107 -10.56 -0.70 -14.87
C PRO A 107 -10.17 0.75 -14.55
N GLN A 108 -10.21 1.16 -13.29
CA GLN A 108 -9.83 2.53 -12.91
C GLN A 108 -8.34 2.77 -13.16
N MET A 109 -7.47 1.84 -12.76
CA MET A 109 -6.04 1.96 -13.04
C MET A 109 -5.71 1.90 -14.54
N LYS A 110 -6.54 1.23 -15.35
CA LYS A 110 -6.45 1.28 -16.81
C LYS A 110 -6.84 2.66 -17.38
N LYS A 111 -7.75 3.41 -16.74
CA LYS A 111 -8.00 4.82 -17.09
C LYS A 111 -6.80 5.71 -16.75
N VAL A 112 -6.16 5.49 -15.60
CA VAL A 112 -4.97 6.24 -15.15
C VAL A 112 -3.78 5.97 -16.07
N PHE A 113 -3.57 4.71 -16.46
CA PHE A 113 -2.53 4.28 -17.38
C PHE A 113 -3.08 3.38 -18.50
N PRO A 114 -3.66 3.97 -19.57
CA PRO A 114 -4.18 3.20 -20.71
C PRO A 114 -3.14 2.31 -21.38
N GLU A 115 -1.87 2.72 -21.33
CA GLU A 115 -0.74 2.02 -21.93
C GLU A 115 -0.16 0.90 -21.06
N LEU A 116 -0.47 0.87 -19.75
CA LEU A 116 0.08 -0.10 -18.81
C LEU A 116 -0.93 -1.20 -18.51
N SER A 117 -0.40 -2.33 -18.06
CA SER A 117 -1.16 -3.45 -17.51
C SER A 117 -0.45 -3.92 -16.24
N PHE A 118 -1.22 -4.41 -15.28
CA PHE A 118 -0.64 -5.04 -14.09
C PHE A 118 0.17 -6.27 -14.50
N VAL A 119 1.44 -6.31 -14.10
CA VAL A 119 2.34 -7.46 -14.29
C VAL A 119 2.68 -8.07 -12.95
N GLU A 120 2.70 -9.40 -12.85
CA GLU A 120 3.09 -10.06 -11.61
C GLU A 120 4.60 -9.93 -11.42
N LEU A 121 5.03 -9.49 -10.23
CA LEU A 121 6.44 -9.41 -9.89
C LEU A 121 6.95 -10.78 -9.42
N PRO A 122 8.06 -11.29 -9.99
CA PRO A 122 8.64 -12.55 -9.56
C PRO A 122 9.19 -12.45 -8.13
N ALA A 123 9.27 -13.58 -7.42
CA ALA A 123 9.73 -13.63 -6.02
C ALA A 123 11.15 -13.08 -5.78
N ASN A 124 11.99 -13.03 -6.81
CA ASN A 124 13.34 -12.45 -6.74
C ASN A 124 13.38 -10.92 -6.99
N HIS A 125 12.23 -10.28 -7.22
CA HIS A 125 12.17 -8.83 -7.41
C HIS A 125 12.64 -8.08 -6.15
N ALA A 126 13.29 -6.93 -6.34
CA ALA A 126 13.91 -6.15 -5.26
C ALA A 126 12.92 -5.77 -4.14
N ILE A 127 11.63 -5.60 -4.44
CA ILE A 127 10.59 -5.29 -3.45
C ILE A 127 10.48 -6.36 -2.34
N TYR A 128 10.80 -7.61 -2.64
CA TYR A 128 10.80 -8.73 -1.70
C TYR A 128 12.14 -8.90 -0.97
N ASN A 129 13.14 -8.08 -1.32
CA ASN A 129 14.53 -8.20 -0.89
C ASN A 129 15.08 -6.87 -0.33
N GLN A 130 14.30 -6.19 0.51
CA GLN A 130 14.73 -4.96 1.20
C GLN A 130 15.39 -5.31 2.55
N LYS A 131 15.09 -4.59 3.64
CA LYS A 131 15.55 -4.95 4.99
C LYS A 131 15.13 -6.37 5.38
N PHE A 132 13.89 -6.75 5.08
CA PHE A 132 13.36 -8.07 5.35
C PHE A 132 13.38 -8.91 4.06
N LYS A 133 13.59 -10.22 4.20
CA LYS A 133 13.75 -11.14 3.06
C LYS A 133 12.51 -12.01 2.91
N PHE A 134 11.94 -12.01 1.71
CA PHE A 134 10.79 -12.82 1.32
C PHE A 134 11.16 -13.65 0.08
N PRO A 135 11.94 -14.74 0.23
CA PRO A 135 12.44 -15.51 -0.90
C PRO A 135 11.34 -16.17 -1.74
N SER A 136 10.14 -16.34 -1.16
CA SER A 136 8.95 -16.87 -1.84
C SER A 136 8.02 -15.78 -2.38
N GLY A 137 8.44 -14.50 -2.35
CA GLY A 137 7.62 -13.37 -2.79
C GLY A 137 6.59 -12.93 -1.74
N LEU A 138 5.46 -12.40 -2.20
CA LEU A 138 4.41 -11.85 -1.34
C LEU A 138 3.91 -12.91 -0.33
N PRO A 139 3.88 -12.64 0.99
CA PRO A 139 3.35 -13.57 1.97
C PRO A 139 1.81 -13.66 1.87
N LYS A 140 1.25 -14.82 2.23
CA LYS A 140 -0.20 -14.97 2.46
C LYS A 140 -0.50 -14.58 3.91
N ILE A 141 -1.48 -13.72 4.15
CA ILE A 141 -1.91 -13.32 5.50
C ILE A 141 -3.22 -13.99 5.86
N HIS A 142 -4.28 -13.81 5.05
CA HIS A 142 -5.57 -14.48 5.21
C HIS A 142 -5.99 -15.26 3.95
N GLU A 143 -6.87 -16.23 4.14
CA GLU A 143 -7.35 -17.13 3.08
C GLU A 143 -8.65 -16.61 2.45
N HIS A 144 -8.72 -16.69 1.12
CA HIS A 144 -9.89 -16.30 0.33
C HIS A 144 -10.34 -17.48 -0.54
N ASP A 145 -9.99 -17.46 -1.83
CA ASP A 145 -10.42 -18.44 -2.84
C ASP A 145 -9.50 -19.68 -2.89
N ASN A 146 -8.80 -20.02 -1.81
CA ASN A 146 -7.70 -21.00 -1.79
C ASN A 146 -6.63 -20.75 -2.87
N LYS A 147 -6.49 -19.49 -3.32
CA LYS A 147 -5.46 -19.07 -4.26
C LYS A 147 -4.23 -18.57 -3.53
N ARG A 148 -3.09 -18.66 -4.21
CA ARG A 148 -1.81 -18.11 -3.74
C ARG A 148 -1.84 -16.57 -3.77
N PRO A 149 -1.07 -15.90 -2.88
CA PRO A 149 -0.92 -14.46 -2.95
C PRO A 149 -0.17 -14.05 -4.23
N GLN A 150 -0.55 -12.90 -4.80
CA GLN A 150 0.04 -12.34 -6.02
C GLN A 150 0.35 -10.85 -5.82
N GLY A 151 1.60 -10.48 -6.09
CA GLY A 151 2.05 -9.09 -6.09
C GLY A 151 2.13 -8.56 -7.51
N PHE A 152 1.16 -7.75 -7.92
CA PHE A 152 1.16 -7.10 -9.22
C PHE A 152 1.77 -5.70 -9.16
N ALA A 153 2.28 -5.22 -10.29
CA ALA A 153 2.82 -3.88 -10.41
C ALA A 153 2.39 -3.18 -11.70
N LEU A 154 2.25 -1.87 -11.62
CA LEU A 154 2.36 -0.99 -12.79
C LEU A 154 3.77 -0.41 -12.83
N ILE A 155 4.43 -0.57 -13.97
CA ILE A 155 5.81 -0.13 -14.18
C ILE A 155 5.81 0.99 -15.22
N TYR A 156 6.30 2.17 -14.85
CA TYR A 156 6.40 3.32 -15.73
C TYR A 156 7.86 3.76 -15.83
N LYS A 157 8.41 3.73 -17.05
CA LYS A 157 9.82 4.06 -17.33
C LYS A 157 10.83 3.34 -16.41
N GLY A 158 10.58 2.05 -16.15
CA GLY A 158 11.43 1.21 -15.31
C GLY A 158 11.18 1.31 -13.80
N ARG A 159 10.32 2.23 -13.34
CA ARG A 159 9.98 2.40 -11.92
C ARG A 159 8.64 1.73 -11.59
N VAL A 160 8.55 1.04 -10.45
CA VAL A 160 7.26 0.54 -9.94
C VAL A 160 6.54 1.70 -9.29
N ILE A 161 5.46 2.14 -9.93
CA ILE A 161 4.67 3.29 -9.47
C ILE A 161 3.49 2.86 -8.59
N CYS A 162 2.97 1.66 -8.85
CA CYS A 162 1.89 1.09 -8.09
C CYS A 162 2.18 -0.38 -7.85
N TYR A 163 2.00 -0.83 -6.61
CA TYR A 163 2.07 -2.23 -6.22
C TYR A 163 0.69 -2.66 -5.72
N TYR A 164 0.20 -3.78 -6.21
CA TYR A 164 -1.14 -4.29 -5.94
C TYR A 164 -1.04 -5.69 -5.34
N THR A 165 -1.46 -5.84 -4.09
CA THR A 165 -1.52 -7.12 -3.39
C THR A 165 -2.89 -7.75 -3.59
N TYR A 166 -2.91 -8.89 -4.26
CA TYR A 166 -4.11 -9.67 -4.58
C TYR A 166 -4.02 -11.03 -3.88
N GLU A 167 -5.15 -11.54 -3.38
CA GLU A 167 -5.21 -12.83 -2.67
C GLU A 167 -4.25 -12.89 -1.47
N CYS A 168 -4.07 -11.77 -0.77
CA CYS A 168 -3.04 -11.61 0.27
C CYS A 168 -3.59 -11.15 1.62
N ASP A 169 -4.42 -10.09 1.62
CA ASP A 169 -4.83 -9.30 2.79
C ASP A 169 -3.66 -8.73 3.58
N LEU A 170 -2.80 -7.97 2.89
CA LEU A 170 -1.61 -7.46 3.55
C LEU A 170 -1.97 -6.43 4.63
N GLY A 171 -2.99 -5.61 4.37
CA GLY A 171 -3.57 -4.60 5.25
C GLY A 171 -4.16 -5.17 6.52
N ASN A 172 -4.89 -6.28 6.43
CA ASN A 172 -5.44 -6.97 7.60
C ASN A 172 -4.32 -7.36 8.57
N GLY A 173 -3.20 -7.85 8.05
CA GLY A 173 -2.03 -8.18 8.85
C GLY A 173 -1.31 -6.97 9.46
N TRP A 174 -1.67 -5.74 9.10
CA TRP A 174 -1.19 -4.52 9.76
C TRP A 174 -2.11 -4.03 10.87
N GLU A 175 -3.35 -4.53 10.96
CA GLU A 175 -4.29 -4.15 12.01
C GLU A 175 -3.77 -4.51 13.43
N ASP A 176 -4.44 -3.98 14.44
CA ASP A 176 -4.26 -4.39 15.83
C ASP A 176 -4.50 -5.90 15.96
N PHE A 177 -3.64 -6.55 16.75
CA PHE A 177 -3.71 -8.00 16.93
C PHE A 177 -5.08 -8.41 17.51
N GLY A 178 -5.73 -9.39 16.88
CA GLY A 178 -7.04 -9.89 17.28
C GLY A 178 -8.20 -9.14 16.64
N THR A 179 -7.94 -8.28 15.64
CA THR A 179 -8.98 -7.69 14.78
C THR A 179 -9.69 -8.79 14.00
N TYR A 180 -8.94 -9.79 13.52
CA TYR A 180 -9.48 -10.98 12.87
C TYR A 180 -9.27 -12.22 13.75
N PRO A 181 -10.28 -13.12 13.86
CA PRO A 181 -10.21 -14.31 14.71
C PRO A 181 -9.00 -15.23 14.47
N GLU A 182 -8.54 -15.29 13.23
CA GLU A 182 -7.42 -16.11 12.74
C GLU A 182 -6.04 -15.47 12.90
N ASP A 183 -5.98 -14.24 13.45
CA ASP A 183 -4.73 -13.52 13.60
C ASP A 183 -3.74 -14.28 14.51
N THR A 184 -2.50 -14.34 14.05
CA THR A 184 -1.36 -14.79 14.86
C THR A 184 -0.32 -13.69 14.90
N GLN A 185 0.47 -13.65 15.99
CA GLN A 185 1.57 -12.69 16.07
C GLN A 185 2.60 -12.91 14.95
N GLU A 186 2.75 -14.15 14.48
CA GLU A 186 3.64 -14.50 13.36
C GLU A 186 3.15 -13.89 12.05
N THR A 187 1.88 -14.11 11.68
CA THR A 187 1.29 -13.57 10.44
C THR A 187 1.28 -12.05 10.44
N ARG A 188 0.90 -11.43 11.58
CA ARG A 188 0.98 -9.98 11.78
C ARG A 188 2.40 -9.43 11.59
N THR A 189 3.38 -10.06 12.23
CA THR A 189 4.80 -9.64 12.11
C THR A 189 5.29 -9.80 10.67
N LYS A 190 4.87 -10.85 9.98
CA LYS A 190 5.20 -11.11 8.57
C LYS A 190 4.60 -10.04 7.65
N ALA A 191 3.34 -9.65 7.87
CA ALA A 191 2.68 -8.58 7.14
C ALA A 191 3.38 -7.23 7.34
N LEU A 192 3.66 -6.84 8.59
CA LEU A 192 4.35 -5.58 8.90
C LEU A 192 5.77 -5.51 8.29
N LYS A 193 6.50 -6.63 8.28
CA LYS A 193 7.81 -6.73 7.59
C LYS A 193 7.67 -6.50 6.09
N MET A 194 6.65 -7.08 5.45
CA MET A 194 6.44 -6.88 4.02
C MET A 194 5.98 -5.44 3.72
N GLY A 195 5.09 -4.87 4.53
CA GLY A 195 4.72 -3.45 4.41
C GLY A 195 5.92 -2.52 4.56
N ALA A 196 6.80 -2.78 5.53
CA ALA A 196 8.05 -2.05 5.69
C ALA A 196 8.96 -2.16 4.46
N ASN A 197 9.02 -3.33 3.82
CA ASN A 197 9.73 -3.47 2.54
C ASN A 197 9.09 -2.61 1.45
N LEU A 198 7.77 -2.55 1.34
CA LEU A 198 7.08 -1.68 0.36
C LEU A 198 7.45 -0.21 0.57
N VAL A 199 7.40 0.25 1.82
CA VAL A 199 7.78 1.63 2.20
C VAL A 199 9.25 1.90 1.88
N GLN A 200 10.16 1.00 2.28
CA GLN A 200 11.58 1.16 2.00
C GLN A 200 11.88 1.20 0.50
N TYR A 201 11.24 0.32 -0.27
CA TYR A 201 11.40 0.27 -1.72
C TYR A 201 10.87 1.55 -2.38
N ALA A 202 9.68 2.01 -1.97
CA ALA A 202 9.09 3.25 -2.48
C ALA A 202 9.99 4.48 -2.28
N LEU A 203 10.73 4.53 -1.17
CA LEU A 203 11.63 5.62 -0.82
C LEU A 203 13.03 5.53 -1.44
N THR A 204 13.40 4.40 -2.05
CA THR A 204 14.79 4.16 -2.53
C THR A 204 14.92 3.69 -3.98
N GLN A 205 13.81 3.42 -4.66
CA GLN A 205 13.79 2.96 -6.06
C GLN A 205 14.29 4.00 -7.08
#